data_AF-C6S493-F1
#
_entry.id   AF-C6S493-F1
#
_cell.length_a   1.000
_cell.length_b   1.000
_cell.length_c   1.000
_cell.angle_alpha   90.00
_cell.angle_beta   90.00
_cell.angle_gamma   90.00
#
_symmetry.space_group_name_H-M   'P 1'
#
loop_
_entity.id
_entity.type
_entity.pdbx_description
1 polymer ?
#
loop_
_entity_poly.entity_id
_entity_poly.type
_entity_poly.pdbx_seq_one_letter_code
_entity_poly.pdbx_strand_id
1 'polypeptide(L)'
;MAQQGVLLDQDQFCCSVCLDLLKEPVTTICGHSYCQCRETFIPRPNLRKNNMLAELVEKLRKTGLQAAPPPALFYTGPGDVVCDVCTGTRKQKALMSCLACLASYCETHLQPHYESPAFKKHKLVKATAQLQEKICSHHDKLLEVYCRTDQQCICLLCVMDEHKGHDTVSAAAERTEKQRQLGMSQQKVQHRFQERKKELKELQQAVESFKRSAQSAVEDSDYIFTELICSIERRRSEVKKLIRAQEKAQVSQAEGLLEQLKQEIAELRKRSTELEQLSHTEDHIHFLQSFQSISSISVSSDIPSIVVHPLQYFGDVSKTVSELREKLEDFLKGEWTKISTTENIEDVVLPPEPKTREQLLQ
;
A
#
# COMPACT_ATOMS: atom_id res chain seq x y z
N MET A 1 48.55 -11.81 -60.04
CA MET A 1 49.09 -12.79 -59.06
C MET A 1 48.02 -13.01 -58.01
N ALA A 2 47.20 -14.06 -58.16
CA ALA A 2 46.16 -14.40 -57.20
C ALA A 2 46.79 -15.22 -56.07
N GLN A 3 46.85 -14.66 -54.86
CA GLN A 3 47.20 -15.45 -53.67
C GLN A 3 46.00 -16.33 -53.32
N GLN A 4 46.22 -17.64 -53.41
CA GLN A 4 45.38 -18.69 -52.84
C GLN A 4 45.20 -18.43 -51.34
N GLY A 5 44.05 -17.89 -50.95
CA GLY A 5 43.63 -17.85 -49.55
C GLY A 5 43.29 -19.26 -49.10
N VAL A 6 44.16 -19.87 -48.31
CA VAL A 6 43.88 -21.14 -47.63
C VAL A 6 42.67 -20.92 -46.71
N LEU A 7 41.57 -21.62 -46.96
CA LEU A 7 40.41 -21.70 -46.07
C LEU A 7 40.86 -22.46 -44.82
N LEU A 8 41.33 -21.73 -43.81
CA LEU A 8 41.69 -22.30 -42.51
C LEU A 8 40.39 -22.56 -41.74
N ASP A 9 40.14 -23.84 -41.45
CA ASP A 9 39.00 -24.31 -40.67
C ASP A 9 39.04 -23.71 -39.26
N GLN A 10 38.08 -22.85 -38.93
CA GLN A 10 38.02 -22.15 -37.64
C GLN A 10 37.86 -23.13 -36.47
N ASP A 11 37.27 -24.30 -36.71
CA ASP A 11 37.03 -25.31 -35.67
C ASP A 11 38.34 -25.95 -35.16
N GLN A 12 39.43 -25.90 -35.94
CA GLN A 12 40.75 -26.38 -35.52
C GLN A 12 41.43 -25.46 -34.49
N PHE A 13 40.92 -24.24 -34.29
CA PHE A 13 41.48 -23.24 -33.40
C PHE A 13 40.58 -22.94 -32.19
N CYS A 14 39.58 -23.78 -31.95
CA CYS A 14 38.66 -23.70 -30.81
C CYS A 14 39.12 -24.61 -29.67
N CYS A 15 38.98 -24.12 -28.44
CA CYS A 15 39.27 -24.89 -27.24
C CYS A 15 38.18 -25.96 -27.03
N SER A 16 38.54 -27.25 -26.98
CA SER A 16 37.54 -28.32 -26.80
C SER A 16 36.82 -28.30 -25.44
N VAL A 17 37.24 -27.44 -24.50
CA VAL A 17 36.63 -27.30 -23.17
C VAL A 17 35.59 -26.19 -23.14
N CYS A 18 35.96 -24.98 -23.57
CA CYS A 18 35.04 -23.83 -23.56
C CYS A 18 34.37 -23.57 -24.91
N LEU A 19 34.78 -24.30 -25.96
CA LEU A 19 34.31 -24.19 -27.34
C LEU A 19 34.54 -22.82 -28.01
N ASP A 20 35.30 -21.94 -27.34
CA ASP A 20 35.71 -20.64 -27.87
C ASP A 20 37.08 -20.70 -28.57
N LEU A 21 37.33 -19.73 -29.46
CA LEU A 21 38.64 -19.50 -30.09
C LEU A 21 39.74 -19.33 -29.03
N LEU A 22 40.84 -20.09 -29.17
CA LEU A 22 41.90 -20.21 -28.16
C LEU A 22 42.40 -18.85 -27.63
N LYS A 23 42.48 -18.71 -26.31
CA LYS A 23 43.09 -17.57 -25.61
C LYS A 23 44.33 -18.07 -24.88
N GLU A 24 45.49 -17.52 -25.22
CA GLU A 24 46.80 -17.99 -24.70
C GLU A 24 46.95 -19.51 -24.88
N PRO A 25 47.01 -20.03 -26.12
CA PRO A 25 46.97 -21.46 -26.37
C PRO A 25 48.13 -22.21 -25.72
N VAL A 26 47.78 -23.28 -25.02
CA VAL A 26 48.70 -24.27 -24.46
C VAL A 26 48.43 -25.62 -25.10
N THR A 27 49.50 -26.35 -25.42
CA THR A 27 49.40 -27.66 -26.07
C THR A 27 49.89 -28.74 -25.13
N THR A 28 49.18 -29.86 -25.11
CA THR A 28 49.56 -31.09 -24.41
C THR A 28 50.50 -31.93 -25.30
N ILE A 29 51.21 -32.89 -24.71
CA ILE A 29 52.11 -33.79 -25.47
C ILE A 29 51.41 -34.60 -26.57
N CYS A 30 50.09 -34.79 -26.50
CA CYS A 30 49.30 -35.48 -27.53
C CYS A 30 48.79 -34.54 -28.64
N GLY A 31 49.27 -33.28 -28.69
CA GLY A 31 48.97 -32.34 -29.76
C GLY A 31 47.67 -31.55 -29.60
N HIS A 32 46.83 -31.89 -28.61
CA HIS A 32 45.61 -31.13 -28.33
C HIS A 32 45.93 -29.78 -27.67
N SER A 33 45.26 -28.73 -28.16
CA SER A 33 45.45 -27.34 -27.73
C SER A 33 44.24 -26.81 -26.98
N TYR A 34 44.48 -26.08 -25.89
CA TYR A 34 43.48 -25.54 -24.99
C TYR A 34 43.80 -24.10 -24.61
N CYS A 35 42.82 -23.36 -24.10
CA CYS A 35 43.08 -22.07 -23.45
C CYS A 35 43.89 -22.30 -22.17
N GLN A 36 44.79 -21.39 -21.82
CA GLN A 36 45.49 -21.46 -20.54
C GLN A 36 44.50 -21.25 -19.38
N CYS A 37 43.90 -22.33 -18.88
CA CYS A 37 43.02 -22.30 -17.72
C CYS A 37 43.83 -22.32 -16.41
N ARG A 38 43.38 -21.56 -15.41
CA ARG A 38 43.99 -21.51 -14.06
C ARG A 38 43.48 -22.62 -13.13
N GLU A 39 42.74 -23.58 -13.67
CA GLU A 39 42.20 -24.75 -12.95
C GLU A 39 43.32 -25.71 -12.51
N THR A 40 43.14 -26.32 -11.34
CA THR A 40 44.11 -27.27 -10.75
C THR A 40 43.64 -28.69 -10.98
N PHE A 41 44.43 -29.48 -11.74
CA PHE A 41 44.14 -30.89 -12.02
C PHE A 41 45.20 -31.78 -11.36
N ILE A 42 44.83 -32.96 -10.86
CA ILE A 42 45.76 -33.94 -10.28
C ILE A 42 45.56 -35.29 -11.01
N PRO A 43 46.58 -35.83 -11.71
CA PRO A 43 47.86 -35.21 -12.03
C PRO A 43 47.72 -34.18 -13.17
N ARG A 44 48.35 -33.01 -13.01
CA ARG A 44 48.30 -31.95 -14.03
C ARG A 44 49.16 -32.33 -15.25
N PRO A 45 48.61 -32.29 -16.48
CA PRO A 45 49.41 -32.47 -17.68
C PRO A 45 50.47 -31.37 -17.83
N ASN A 46 51.66 -31.72 -18.33
CA ASN A 46 52.68 -30.73 -18.69
C ASN A 46 52.22 -29.94 -19.94
N LEU A 47 51.82 -28.70 -19.72
CA LEU A 47 51.35 -27.78 -20.75
C LEU A 47 52.50 -26.89 -21.22
N ARG A 48 52.72 -26.82 -22.54
CA ARG A 48 53.69 -25.89 -23.14
C ARG A 48 52.94 -24.76 -23.85
N LYS A 49 53.41 -23.53 -23.68
CA LYS A 49 52.88 -22.38 -24.42
C LYS A 49 53.18 -22.51 -25.90
N ASN A 50 52.17 -22.32 -26.75
CA ASN A 50 52.31 -22.37 -28.19
C ASN A 50 52.23 -20.97 -28.80
N ASN A 51 53.38 -20.29 -28.87
CA ASN A 51 53.47 -18.91 -29.33
C ASN A 51 53.07 -18.76 -30.82
N MET A 52 53.33 -19.78 -31.65
CA MET A 52 52.92 -19.78 -33.06
C MET A 52 51.39 -19.84 -33.20
N LEU A 53 50.75 -20.70 -32.41
CA LEU A 53 49.28 -20.81 -32.40
C LEU A 53 48.64 -19.53 -31.87
N ALA A 54 49.25 -18.91 -30.85
CA ALA A 54 48.81 -17.61 -30.33
C ALA A 54 48.84 -16.52 -31.42
N GLU A 55 49.94 -16.43 -32.19
CA GLU A 55 50.07 -15.45 -33.27
C GLU A 55 49.08 -15.71 -34.43
N LEU A 56 48.85 -16.98 -34.78
CA LEU A 56 47.86 -17.39 -35.79
C LEU A 56 46.43 -17.03 -35.38
N VAL A 57 46.05 -17.30 -34.12
CA VAL A 57 44.73 -16.97 -33.59
C VAL A 57 44.53 -15.45 -33.50
N GLU A 58 45.57 -14.69 -33.13
CA GLU A 58 45.52 -13.22 -33.14
C GLU A 58 45.40 -12.65 -34.55
N LYS A 59 46.06 -13.24 -35.55
CA LYS A 59 45.85 -12.89 -36.96
C LYS A 59 44.43 -13.22 -37.41
N LEU A 60 43.88 -14.38 -37.03
CA LEU A 60 42.47 -14.76 -37.31
C LEU A 60 41.48 -13.76 -36.70
N ARG A 61 41.69 -13.30 -35.45
CA ARG A 61 40.87 -12.25 -34.82
C ARG A 61 40.93 -10.93 -35.56
N LYS A 62 42.13 -10.51 -35.99
CA LYS A 62 42.34 -9.24 -36.72
C LYS A 62 41.81 -9.25 -38.15
N THR A 63 41.66 -10.43 -38.77
CA THR A 63 41.18 -10.56 -40.16
C THR A 63 39.65 -10.54 -40.29
N GLY A 64 38.91 -10.40 -39.19
CA GLY A 64 37.55 -9.85 -39.18
C GLY A 64 36.61 -10.31 -40.30
N LEU A 65 36.47 -11.62 -40.52
CA LEU A 65 35.33 -12.13 -41.25
C LEU A 65 34.13 -12.08 -40.31
N GLN A 66 33.20 -11.17 -40.63
CA GLN A 66 31.87 -11.15 -40.05
C GLN A 66 31.34 -12.58 -40.02
N ALA A 67 31.13 -13.10 -38.81
CA ALA A 67 30.41 -14.33 -38.60
C ALA A 67 28.98 -14.13 -39.12
N ALA A 68 28.75 -14.48 -40.38
CA ALA A 68 27.44 -14.99 -40.75
C ALA A 68 27.15 -16.18 -39.82
N PRO A 69 25.93 -16.31 -39.26
CA PRO A 69 25.60 -17.47 -38.44
C PRO A 69 25.88 -18.74 -39.27
N PRO A 70 26.35 -19.85 -38.65
CA PRO A 70 26.47 -21.12 -39.35
C PRO A 70 25.12 -21.44 -40.03
N PRO A 71 25.10 -21.98 -41.27
CA PRO A 71 23.85 -22.40 -41.89
C PRO A 71 23.13 -23.33 -40.92
N ALA A 72 21.90 -22.96 -40.56
CA ALA A 72 21.12 -23.57 -39.52
C ALA A 72 21.07 -25.09 -39.69
N LEU A 73 21.91 -25.81 -38.94
CA LEU A 73 21.68 -27.22 -38.68
C LEU A 73 20.46 -27.30 -37.77
N PHE A 74 19.40 -27.91 -38.28
CA PHE A 74 18.10 -28.09 -37.64
C PHE A 74 18.19 -28.98 -36.39
N TYR A 75 18.75 -28.47 -35.30
CA TYR A 75 18.66 -29.10 -33.99
C TYR A 75 17.25 -28.92 -33.42
N THR A 76 16.65 -30.02 -32.95
CA THR A 76 15.36 -30.04 -32.27
C THR A 76 15.46 -29.36 -30.90
N GLY A 77 14.78 -28.22 -30.74
CA GLY A 77 14.56 -27.58 -29.45
C GLY A 77 13.34 -28.15 -28.71
N PRO A 78 13.12 -27.78 -27.42
CA PRO A 78 11.93 -28.15 -26.67
C PRO A 78 10.67 -27.63 -27.37
N GLY A 79 9.76 -28.53 -27.76
CA GLY A 79 8.52 -28.19 -28.48
C GLY A 79 8.59 -28.33 -30.00
N ASP A 80 9.73 -28.73 -30.56
CA ASP A 80 9.83 -29.04 -32.00
C ASP A 80 9.17 -30.39 -32.34
N VAL A 81 8.30 -30.36 -33.36
CA VAL A 81 7.71 -31.58 -33.93
C VAL A 81 8.78 -32.31 -34.72
N VAL A 82 8.96 -33.61 -34.46
CA VAL A 82 9.96 -34.42 -35.15
C VAL A 82 9.42 -34.98 -36.46
N CYS A 83 10.31 -35.25 -37.41
CA CYS A 83 9.95 -35.96 -38.63
C CYS A 83 9.71 -37.46 -38.34
N ASP A 84 8.58 -37.97 -38.80
CA ASP A 84 8.16 -39.36 -38.57
C ASP A 84 8.90 -40.36 -39.46
N VAL A 85 9.45 -39.91 -40.59
CA VAL A 85 10.15 -40.74 -41.59
C VAL A 85 11.65 -40.87 -41.30
N CYS A 86 12.25 -39.92 -40.58
CA CYS A 86 13.67 -39.97 -40.25
C CYS A 86 14.02 -41.26 -39.49
N THR A 87 14.89 -42.07 -40.09
CA THR A 87 15.48 -43.25 -39.46
C THR A 87 16.76 -42.87 -38.72
N GLY A 88 16.93 -43.34 -37.48
CA GLY A 88 18.08 -43.05 -36.61
C GLY A 88 17.73 -42.27 -35.33
N THR A 89 18.73 -42.10 -34.45
CA THR A 89 18.57 -41.43 -33.14
C THR A 89 18.44 -39.91 -33.24
N ARG A 90 18.90 -39.31 -34.35
CA ARG A 90 18.82 -37.87 -34.61
C ARG A 90 17.73 -37.58 -35.65
N LYS A 91 16.47 -37.48 -35.19
CA LYS A 91 15.36 -37.08 -36.04
C LYS A 91 15.41 -35.59 -36.33
N GLN A 92 15.17 -35.22 -37.58
CA GLN A 92 15.13 -33.82 -38.00
C GLN A 92 13.82 -33.16 -37.55
N LYS A 93 13.84 -31.84 -37.38
CA LYS A 93 12.63 -31.03 -37.15
C LYS A 93 11.70 -31.15 -38.36
N ALA A 94 10.44 -31.48 -38.10
CA ALA A 94 9.39 -31.42 -39.11
C ALA A 94 9.03 -29.97 -39.41
N LEU A 95 8.95 -29.65 -40.71
CA LEU A 95 8.49 -28.36 -41.20
C LEU A 95 6.98 -28.38 -41.44
N MET A 96 6.49 -29.46 -42.04
CA MET A 96 5.09 -29.62 -42.42
C MET A 96 4.56 -30.98 -41.99
N SER A 97 3.28 -31.01 -41.64
CA SER A 97 2.50 -32.23 -41.48
C SER A 97 1.60 -32.42 -42.69
N CYS A 98 1.55 -33.64 -43.22
CA CYS A 98 0.63 -34.00 -44.29
C CYS A 98 -0.66 -34.55 -43.71
N LEU A 99 -1.79 -33.93 -44.06
CA LEU A 99 -3.11 -34.34 -43.60
C LEU A 99 -3.62 -35.63 -44.28
N ALA A 100 -3.07 -36.01 -45.44
CA ALA A 100 -3.39 -37.28 -46.09
C ALA A 100 -2.57 -38.46 -45.53
N CYS A 101 -1.25 -38.27 -45.37
CA CYS A 101 -0.35 -39.29 -44.80
C CYS A 101 -0.42 -39.39 -43.27
N LEU A 102 -1.04 -38.43 -42.59
CA LEU A 102 -1.12 -38.33 -41.13
C LEU A 102 0.26 -38.37 -40.45
N ALA A 103 1.25 -37.76 -41.10
CA ALA A 103 2.65 -37.77 -40.68
C ALA A 103 3.31 -36.40 -40.87
N SER A 104 4.36 -36.16 -40.12
CA SER A 104 5.17 -34.94 -40.10
C SER A 104 6.52 -35.17 -40.77
N TYR A 105 6.92 -34.22 -41.61
CA TYR A 105 8.06 -34.35 -42.52
C TYR A 105 9.04 -33.19 -42.33
N CYS A 106 10.33 -33.52 -42.24
CA CYS A 106 11.41 -32.56 -42.44
C CYS A 106 11.53 -32.21 -43.93
N GLU A 107 12.33 -31.19 -44.25
CA GLU A 107 12.48 -30.68 -45.62
C GLU A 107 12.77 -31.78 -46.65
N THR A 108 13.72 -32.67 -46.35
CA THR A 108 14.13 -33.76 -47.26
C THR A 108 13.00 -34.74 -47.53
N HIS A 109 12.25 -35.14 -46.48
CA HIS A 109 11.14 -36.08 -46.63
C HIS A 109 9.85 -35.41 -47.13
N LEU A 110 9.81 -34.08 -47.19
CA LEU A 110 8.72 -33.32 -47.77
C LEU A 110 8.84 -33.18 -49.29
N GLN A 111 10.06 -33.23 -49.82
CA GLN A 111 10.35 -33.07 -51.25
C GLN A 111 9.47 -33.95 -52.18
N PRO A 112 9.20 -35.24 -51.88
CA PRO A 112 8.29 -36.06 -52.69
C PRO A 112 6.87 -35.50 -52.80
N HIS A 113 6.39 -34.75 -51.80
CA HIS A 113 5.06 -34.12 -51.84
C HIS A 113 4.97 -32.97 -52.84
N TYR A 114 6.11 -32.36 -53.19
CA TYR A 114 6.17 -31.29 -54.19
C TYR A 114 6.47 -31.82 -55.60
N GLU A 115 7.32 -32.83 -55.71
CA GLU A 115 7.83 -33.28 -57.01
C GLU A 115 6.94 -34.36 -57.62
N SER A 116 6.46 -35.32 -56.82
CA SER A 116 5.69 -36.45 -57.33
C SER A 116 4.24 -36.06 -57.64
N PRO A 117 3.75 -36.31 -58.88
CA PRO A 117 2.34 -36.10 -59.22
C PRO A 117 1.34 -36.80 -58.30
N ALA A 118 1.73 -37.95 -57.72
CA ALA A 118 0.88 -38.72 -56.81
C ALA A 118 0.63 -37.98 -55.48
N PHE A 119 1.65 -37.28 -54.97
CA PHE A 119 1.60 -36.61 -53.65
C PHE A 119 1.24 -35.13 -53.73
N LYS A 120 1.27 -34.50 -54.92
CA LYS A 120 0.88 -33.09 -55.11
C LYS A 120 -0.54 -32.75 -54.63
N LYS A 121 -1.43 -33.74 -54.54
CA LYS A 121 -2.81 -33.57 -54.04
C LYS A 121 -2.91 -33.57 -52.51
N HIS A 122 -1.83 -33.94 -51.82
CA HIS A 122 -1.81 -33.99 -50.37
C HIS A 122 -1.77 -32.58 -49.77
N LYS A 123 -2.67 -32.30 -48.83
CA LYS A 123 -2.70 -31.03 -48.13
C LYS A 123 -1.65 -31.01 -47.01
N LEU A 124 -0.68 -30.11 -47.15
CA LEU A 124 0.36 -29.86 -46.15
C LEU A 124 -0.02 -28.67 -45.26
N VAL A 125 0.20 -28.80 -43.96
CA VAL A 125 0.03 -27.74 -42.95
C VAL A 125 1.31 -27.59 -42.14
N LYS A 126 1.51 -26.44 -41.49
CA LYS A 126 2.66 -26.24 -40.59
C LYS A 126 2.70 -27.37 -39.54
N ALA A 127 3.88 -27.93 -39.31
CA ALA A 127 4.04 -29.04 -38.37
C ALA A 127 3.44 -28.69 -37.00
N THR A 128 2.68 -29.63 -36.44
CA THR A 128 1.95 -29.45 -35.18
C THR A 128 2.12 -30.70 -34.31
N ALA A 129 2.44 -30.51 -33.03
CA ALA A 129 2.59 -31.61 -32.07
C ALA A 129 1.24 -32.31 -31.81
N GLN A 130 0.14 -31.61 -32.06
CA GLN A 130 -1.23 -32.06 -31.84
C GLN A 130 -1.83 -32.68 -33.12
N LEU A 131 -1.02 -33.27 -33.99
CA LEU A 131 -1.54 -33.91 -35.21
C LEU A 131 -2.44 -35.10 -34.84
N GLN A 132 -2.03 -35.88 -33.83
CA GLN A 132 -2.77 -37.07 -33.39
C GLN A 132 -4.13 -36.73 -32.77
N GLU A 133 -4.25 -35.60 -32.08
CA GLU A 133 -5.52 -35.10 -31.52
C GLU A 133 -6.53 -34.70 -32.60
N LYS A 134 -6.10 -34.55 -33.86
CA LYS A 134 -6.95 -34.20 -35.01
C LYS A 134 -7.40 -35.43 -35.79
N ILE A 135 -7.04 -36.63 -35.33
CA ILE A 135 -7.35 -37.90 -35.96
C ILE A 135 -8.35 -38.65 -35.07
N CYS A 136 -9.39 -39.19 -35.70
CA CYS A 136 -10.35 -40.06 -35.04
C CYS A 136 -9.68 -41.36 -34.61
N SER A 137 -9.76 -41.67 -33.32
CA SER A 137 -9.23 -42.90 -32.72
C SER A 137 -9.86 -44.18 -33.24
N HIS A 138 -11.08 -44.12 -33.79
CA HIS A 138 -11.84 -45.29 -34.26
C HIS A 138 -11.63 -45.58 -35.74
N HIS A 139 -11.42 -44.54 -36.55
CA HIS A 139 -11.46 -44.65 -38.01
C HIS A 139 -10.17 -44.20 -38.71
N ASP A 140 -9.19 -43.68 -37.95
CA ASP A 140 -7.93 -43.12 -38.48
C ASP A 140 -8.17 -42.08 -39.58
N LYS A 141 -9.23 -41.29 -39.43
CA LYS A 141 -9.62 -40.19 -40.33
C LYS A 141 -9.61 -38.85 -39.61
N LEU A 142 -9.41 -37.76 -40.33
CA LEU A 142 -9.41 -36.42 -39.76
C LEU A 142 -10.77 -36.04 -39.16
N LEU A 143 -10.71 -35.33 -38.04
CA LEU A 143 -11.88 -34.78 -37.35
C LEU A 143 -12.34 -33.48 -38.03
N GLU A 144 -13.00 -33.62 -39.18
CA GLU A 144 -13.44 -32.49 -40.02
C GLU A 144 -14.89 -32.04 -39.76
N VAL A 145 -15.62 -32.79 -38.95
CA VAL A 145 -17.03 -32.54 -38.60
C VAL A 145 -17.13 -32.21 -37.11
N TYR A 146 -18.05 -31.33 -36.75
CA TYR A 146 -18.42 -31.05 -35.36
C TYR A 146 -19.84 -31.50 -35.11
N CYS A 147 -20.03 -32.38 -34.12
CA CYS A 147 -21.34 -32.77 -33.65
C CYS A 147 -21.80 -31.78 -32.57
N ARG A 148 -22.88 -31.03 -32.82
CA ARG A 148 -23.45 -30.07 -31.87
C ARG A 148 -24.19 -30.74 -30.72
N THR A 149 -24.81 -31.90 -30.99
CA THR A 149 -25.50 -32.70 -29.99
C THR A 149 -24.53 -33.14 -28.89
N ASP A 150 -23.37 -33.69 -29.27
CA ASP A 150 -22.38 -34.23 -28.33
C ASP A 150 -21.23 -33.26 -28.03
N GLN A 151 -21.19 -32.11 -28.71
CA GLN A 151 -20.20 -31.04 -28.55
C GLN A 151 -18.74 -31.50 -28.74
N GLN A 152 -18.49 -32.30 -29.78
CA GLN A 152 -17.16 -32.84 -30.08
C GLN A 152 -16.85 -32.87 -31.58
N CYS A 153 -15.56 -32.83 -31.91
CA CYS A 153 -15.09 -33.02 -33.27
C CYS A 153 -15.05 -34.52 -33.60
N ILE A 154 -15.62 -34.91 -34.75
CA ILE A 154 -15.74 -36.29 -35.23
C ILE A 154 -15.30 -36.39 -36.70
N CYS A 155 -15.03 -37.60 -37.20
CA CYS A 155 -14.75 -37.81 -38.63
C CYS A 155 -16.04 -38.11 -39.42
N LEU A 156 -15.96 -38.13 -40.75
CA LEU A 156 -17.12 -38.40 -41.62
C LEU A 156 -17.71 -39.81 -41.44
N LEU A 157 -16.91 -40.81 -41.07
CA LEU A 157 -17.42 -42.17 -40.82
C LEU A 157 -18.23 -42.22 -39.51
N CYS A 158 -17.78 -41.52 -38.47
CA CYS A 158 -18.54 -41.38 -37.21
C CYS A 158 -19.96 -40.83 -37.43
N VAL A 159 -20.15 -39.93 -38.39
CA VAL A 159 -21.48 -39.38 -38.73
C VAL A 159 -22.42 -40.47 -39.25
N MET A 160 -21.90 -41.43 -40.00
CA MET A 160 -22.69 -42.52 -40.57
C MET A 160 -22.95 -43.65 -39.56
N ASP A 161 -22.06 -43.82 -38.60
CA ASP A 161 -22.09 -44.86 -37.58
C ASP A 161 -22.73 -44.34 -36.27
N GLU A 162 -21.90 -43.97 -35.28
CA GLU A 162 -22.30 -43.67 -33.91
C GLU A 162 -23.12 -42.37 -33.78
N HIS A 163 -22.86 -41.37 -34.62
CA HIS A 163 -23.52 -40.06 -34.57
C HIS A 163 -24.64 -39.91 -35.62
N LYS A 164 -25.20 -41.03 -36.07
CA LYS A 164 -26.25 -41.03 -37.09
C LYS A 164 -27.51 -40.33 -36.59
N GLY A 165 -27.88 -39.25 -37.28
CA GLY A 165 -29.06 -38.43 -36.96
C GLY A 165 -28.81 -37.31 -35.96
N HIS A 166 -27.58 -37.11 -35.50
CA HIS A 166 -27.22 -35.95 -34.67
C HIS A 166 -27.10 -34.67 -35.52
N ASP A 167 -27.19 -33.50 -34.86
CA ASP A 167 -26.93 -32.22 -35.54
C ASP A 167 -25.43 -32.07 -35.77
N THR A 168 -24.99 -32.25 -37.01
CA THR A 168 -23.59 -32.21 -37.41
C THR A 168 -23.35 -31.15 -38.47
N VAL A 169 -22.26 -30.40 -38.30
CA VAL A 169 -21.81 -29.38 -39.25
C VAL A 169 -20.32 -29.54 -39.50
N SER A 170 -19.77 -28.91 -40.55
CA SER A 170 -18.31 -28.91 -40.72
C SER A 170 -17.64 -28.17 -39.57
N ALA A 171 -16.47 -28.64 -39.15
CA ALA A 171 -15.70 -27.99 -38.09
C ALA A 171 -15.33 -26.54 -38.44
N ALA A 172 -15.15 -26.23 -39.73
CA ALA A 172 -14.90 -24.88 -40.21
C ALA A 172 -16.13 -23.95 -40.05
N ALA A 173 -17.33 -24.46 -40.32
CA ALA A 173 -18.57 -23.69 -40.15
C ALA A 173 -18.83 -23.42 -38.66
N GLU A 174 -18.73 -24.45 -37.82
CA GLU A 174 -18.93 -24.27 -36.36
C GLU A 174 -17.89 -23.35 -35.75
N ARG A 175 -16.63 -23.45 -36.17
CA ARG A 175 -15.57 -22.52 -35.73
C ARG A 175 -15.95 -21.08 -36.02
N THR A 176 -16.51 -20.79 -37.19
CA THR A 176 -16.91 -19.42 -37.57
C THR A 176 -18.00 -18.89 -36.63
N GLU A 177 -18.99 -19.71 -36.29
CA GLU A 177 -20.06 -19.34 -35.35
C GLU A 177 -19.53 -19.18 -33.92
N LYS A 178 -18.72 -20.12 -33.43
CA LYS A 178 -18.07 -20.02 -32.10
C LYS A 178 -17.12 -18.84 -32.01
N GLN A 179 -16.42 -18.49 -33.08
CA GLN A 179 -15.56 -17.30 -33.15
C GLN A 179 -16.37 -16.02 -33.00
N ARG A 180 -17.57 -15.94 -33.61
CA ARG A 180 -18.50 -14.82 -33.45
C ARG A 180 -19.02 -14.72 -32.01
N GLN A 181 -19.43 -15.85 -31.41
CA GLN A 181 -19.87 -15.92 -30.02
C GLN A 181 -18.78 -15.50 -29.03
N LEU A 182 -17.54 -15.92 -29.28
CA LEU A 182 -16.37 -15.50 -28.51
C LEU A 182 -16.16 -13.99 -28.59
N GLY A 183 -16.25 -13.40 -29.78
CA GLY A 183 -16.13 -11.95 -29.96
C GLY A 183 -17.18 -11.16 -29.18
N MET A 184 -18.45 -11.58 -29.22
CA MET A 184 -19.52 -10.95 -28.42
C MET A 184 -19.28 -11.08 -26.92
N SER A 185 -18.85 -12.27 -26.47
CA SER A 185 -18.54 -12.53 -25.06
C SER A 185 -17.38 -11.67 -24.58
N GLN A 186 -16.33 -11.53 -25.39
CA GLN A 186 -15.18 -10.68 -25.12
C GLN A 186 -15.60 -9.20 -24.98
N GLN A 187 -16.46 -8.72 -25.87
CA GLN A 187 -17.02 -7.36 -25.78
C GLN A 187 -17.84 -7.17 -24.50
N LYS A 188 -18.68 -8.14 -24.12
CA LYS A 188 -19.49 -8.10 -22.89
C LYS A 188 -18.63 -8.04 -21.63
N VAL A 189 -17.56 -8.85 -21.58
CA VAL A 189 -16.60 -8.83 -20.46
C VAL A 189 -15.88 -7.48 -20.41
N GLN A 190 -15.43 -6.95 -21.55
CA GLN A 190 -14.75 -5.67 -21.61
C GLN A 190 -15.64 -4.51 -21.15
N HIS A 191 -16.92 -4.50 -21.56
CA HIS A 191 -17.90 -3.52 -21.10
C HIS A 191 -18.07 -3.56 -19.58
N ARG A 192 -18.35 -4.76 -19.04
CA ARG A 192 -18.54 -4.96 -17.59
C ARG A 192 -17.30 -4.58 -16.78
N PHE A 193 -16.11 -4.83 -17.32
CA PHE A 193 -14.85 -4.40 -16.70
C PHE A 193 -14.77 -2.86 -16.60
N GLN A 194 -15.13 -2.13 -17.65
CA GLN A 194 -15.13 -0.66 -17.60
C GLN A 194 -16.18 -0.11 -16.63
N GLU A 195 -17.38 -0.69 -16.61
CA GLU A 195 -18.42 -0.32 -15.64
C GLU A 195 -17.95 -0.53 -14.21
N ARG A 196 -17.41 -1.72 -13.88
CA ARG A 196 -16.89 -2.00 -12.53
C ARG A 196 -15.71 -1.11 -12.17
N LYS A 197 -14.85 -0.75 -13.13
CA LYS A 197 -13.76 0.20 -12.92
C LYS A 197 -14.28 1.60 -12.59
N LYS A 198 -15.40 2.03 -13.20
CA LYS A 198 -16.04 3.31 -12.89
C LYS A 198 -16.68 3.28 -11.50
N GLU A 199 -17.48 2.25 -11.20
CA GLU A 199 -18.11 2.07 -9.87
C GLU A 199 -17.06 2.04 -8.75
N LEU A 200 -15.91 1.38 -8.96
CA LEU A 200 -14.82 1.36 -7.99
C LEU A 200 -14.28 2.77 -7.69
N LYS A 201 -14.12 3.62 -8.72
CA LYS A 201 -13.63 5.00 -8.53
C LYS A 201 -14.65 5.86 -7.79
N GLU A 202 -15.93 5.73 -8.14
CA GLU A 202 -17.02 6.46 -7.47
C GLU A 202 -17.09 6.07 -5.99
N LEU A 203 -16.99 4.78 -5.68
CA LEU A 203 -16.97 4.29 -4.29
C LEU A 203 -15.73 4.79 -3.53
N GLN A 204 -14.55 4.76 -4.15
CA GLN A 204 -13.33 5.31 -3.54
C GLN A 204 -13.49 6.80 -3.20
N GLN A 205 -14.08 7.59 -4.11
CA GLN A 205 -14.36 9.01 -3.87
C GLN A 205 -15.39 9.23 -2.76
N ALA A 206 -16.45 8.42 -2.72
CA ALA A 206 -17.47 8.50 -1.69
C ALA A 206 -16.88 8.19 -0.29
N VAL A 207 -16.08 7.13 -0.17
CA VAL A 207 -15.39 6.78 1.07
C VAL A 207 -14.45 7.89 1.53
N GLU A 208 -13.66 8.46 0.63
CA GLU A 208 -12.75 9.55 0.99
C GLU A 208 -13.49 10.85 1.35
N SER A 209 -14.62 11.12 0.69
CA SER A 209 -15.50 12.23 1.06
C SER A 209 -16.10 12.04 2.46
N PHE A 210 -16.58 10.82 2.76
CA PHE A 210 -17.12 10.49 4.07
C PHE A 210 -16.07 10.63 5.17
N LYS A 211 -14.85 10.11 4.96
CA LYS A 211 -13.73 10.28 5.90
C LYS A 211 -13.42 11.76 6.18
N ARG A 212 -13.33 12.59 5.14
CA ARG A 212 -13.09 14.03 5.30
C ARG A 212 -14.24 14.72 6.04
N SER A 213 -15.49 14.35 5.76
CA SER A 213 -16.65 14.88 6.46
C SER A 213 -16.65 14.50 7.95
N ALA A 214 -16.34 13.25 8.28
CA ALA A 214 -16.24 12.78 9.65
C ALA A 214 -15.12 13.50 10.41
N GLN A 215 -13.95 13.66 9.76
CA GLN A 215 -12.83 14.40 10.34
C GLN A 215 -13.18 15.88 10.59
N SER A 216 -13.84 16.55 9.64
CA SER A 216 -14.32 17.92 9.82
C SER A 216 -15.28 18.04 11.00
N ALA A 217 -16.23 17.09 11.15
CA ALA A 217 -17.17 17.09 12.26
C ALA A 217 -16.47 16.93 13.63
N VAL A 218 -15.41 16.12 13.69
CA VAL A 218 -14.57 15.99 14.89
C VAL A 218 -13.85 17.31 15.18
N GLU A 219 -13.20 17.91 14.19
CA GLU A 219 -12.46 19.17 14.35
C GLU A 219 -13.38 20.32 14.78
N ASP A 220 -14.56 20.44 14.17
CA ASP A 220 -15.57 21.44 14.53
C ASP A 220 -16.08 21.22 15.96
N SER A 221 -16.30 19.96 16.36
CA SER A 221 -16.72 19.61 17.72
C SER A 221 -15.64 19.96 18.75
N ASP A 222 -14.38 19.60 18.47
CA ASP A 222 -13.23 19.91 19.32
C ASP A 222 -13.04 21.43 19.48
N TYR A 223 -13.22 22.19 18.40
CA TYR A 223 -13.19 23.65 18.44
C TYR A 223 -14.27 24.21 19.38
N ILE A 224 -15.52 23.76 19.25
CA ILE A 224 -16.64 24.21 20.08
C ILE A 224 -16.39 23.88 21.56
N PHE A 225 -15.94 22.66 21.87
CA PHE A 225 -15.63 22.28 23.25
C PHE A 225 -14.46 23.10 23.82
N THR A 226 -13.45 23.40 22.99
CA THR A 226 -12.32 24.26 23.39
C THR A 226 -12.80 25.67 23.74
N GLU A 227 -13.69 26.27 22.94
CA GLU A 227 -14.28 27.59 23.25
C GLU A 227 -15.08 27.58 24.56
N LEU A 228 -15.87 26.52 24.79
CA LEU A 228 -16.64 26.36 26.04
C LEU A 228 -15.71 26.27 27.26
N ILE A 229 -14.64 25.47 27.18
CA ILE A 229 -13.63 25.35 28.23
C ILE A 229 -13.01 26.72 28.51
N CYS A 230 -12.59 27.44 27.48
CA CYS A 230 -12.01 28.78 27.61
C CYS A 230 -12.98 29.77 28.31
N SER A 231 -14.27 29.69 27.98
CA SER A 231 -15.30 30.51 28.60
C SER A 231 -15.46 30.21 30.10
N ILE A 232 -15.50 28.93 30.47
CA ILE A 232 -15.59 28.49 31.87
C ILE A 232 -14.34 28.92 32.66
N GLU A 233 -13.14 28.78 32.09
CA GLU A 233 -11.90 29.22 32.71
C GLU A 233 -11.85 30.74 32.95
N ARG A 234 -12.39 31.52 32.00
CA ARG A 234 -12.55 32.98 32.17
C ARG A 234 -13.47 33.29 33.35
N ARG A 235 -14.65 32.65 33.43
CA ARG A 235 -15.60 32.82 34.55
C ARG A 235 -14.98 32.40 35.89
N ARG A 236 -14.25 31.28 35.92
CA ARG A 236 -13.49 30.85 37.10
C ARG A 236 -12.52 31.94 37.57
N SER A 237 -11.81 32.55 36.63
CA SER A 237 -10.87 33.64 36.93
C SER A 237 -11.56 34.90 37.46
N GLU A 238 -12.73 35.24 36.92
CA GLU A 238 -13.58 36.35 37.41
C GLU A 238 -14.02 36.11 38.86
N VAL A 239 -14.56 34.93 39.17
CA VAL A 239 -14.97 34.57 40.55
C VAL A 239 -13.78 34.66 41.50
N LYS A 240 -12.61 34.14 41.12
CA LYS A 240 -11.38 34.24 41.92
C LYS A 240 -10.99 35.70 42.19
N LYS A 241 -11.05 36.57 41.18
CA LYS A 241 -10.74 38.00 41.33
C LYS A 241 -11.71 38.69 42.29
N LEU A 242 -13.01 38.41 42.19
CA LEU A 242 -14.03 38.97 43.09
C LEU A 242 -13.77 38.59 44.55
N ILE A 243 -13.50 37.31 44.82
CA ILE A 243 -13.18 36.83 46.17
C ILE A 243 -11.95 37.55 46.72
N ARG A 244 -10.86 37.62 45.94
CA ARG A 244 -9.61 38.27 46.37
C ARG A 244 -9.76 39.78 46.57
N ALA A 245 -10.58 40.45 45.76
CA ALA A 245 -10.87 41.87 45.93
C ALA A 245 -11.63 42.13 47.23
N GLN A 246 -12.67 41.33 47.51
CA GLN A 246 -13.45 41.42 48.75
C GLN A 246 -12.59 41.11 49.97
N GLU A 247 -11.79 40.05 49.93
CA GLU A 247 -10.83 39.69 50.98
C GLU A 247 -9.89 40.86 51.26
N LYS A 248 -9.24 41.41 50.24
CA LYS A 248 -8.31 42.54 50.39
C LYS A 248 -8.99 43.77 51.00
N ALA A 249 -10.18 44.13 50.52
CA ALA A 249 -10.91 45.30 51.03
C ALA A 249 -11.27 45.15 52.52
N GLN A 250 -11.80 43.98 52.90
CA GLN A 250 -12.19 43.69 54.29
C GLN A 250 -10.97 43.61 55.21
N VAL A 251 -9.87 42.99 54.76
CA VAL A 251 -8.61 42.92 55.52
C VAL A 251 -8.02 44.32 55.72
N SER A 252 -7.92 45.13 54.67
CA SER A 252 -7.39 46.50 54.79
C SER A 252 -8.23 47.38 55.72
N GLN A 253 -9.56 47.20 55.73
CA GLN A 253 -10.44 47.89 56.68
C GLN A 253 -10.16 47.44 58.11
N ALA A 254 -10.03 46.13 58.35
CA ALA A 254 -9.74 45.58 59.68
C ALA A 254 -8.35 45.98 60.19
N GLU A 255 -7.33 45.98 59.32
CA GLU A 255 -5.98 46.45 59.64
C GLU A 255 -5.97 47.93 60.04
N GLY A 256 -6.75 48.78 59.36
CA GLY A 256 -6.91 50.19 59.72
C GLY A 256 -7.50 50.39 61.12
N LEU A 257 -8.55 49.64 61.46
CA LEU A 257 -9.14 49.65 62.82
C LEU A 257 -8.15 49.13 63.87
N LEU A 258 -7.36 48.11 63.51
CA LEU A 258 -6.37 47.52 64.39
C LEU A 258 -5.25 48.51 64.73
N GLU A 259 -4.76 49.31 63.78
CA GLU A 259 -3.78 50.36 64.07
C GLU A 259 -4.35 51.54 64.85
N GLN A 260 -5.61 51.91 64.61
CA GLN A 260 -6.30 52.90 65.45
C GLN A 260 -6.35 52.44 66.91
N LEU A 261 -6.75 51.18 67.16
CA LEU A 261 -6.78 50.60 68.50
C LEU A 261 -5.39 50.53 69.15
N LYS A 262 -4.35 50.13 68.40
CA LYS A 262 -2.98 50.08 68.93
C LYS A 262 -2.50 51.46 69.37
N GLN A 263 -2.77 52.48 68.56
CA GLN A 263 -2.40 53.86 68.87
C GLN A 263 -3.13 54.35 70.13
N GLU A 264 -4.43 54.09 70.23
CA GLU A 264 -5.23 54.46 71.40
C GLU A 264 -4.74 53.77 72.68
N ILE A 265 -4.44 52.46 72.62
CA ILE A 265 -3.85 51.72 73.75
C ILE A 265 -2.51 52.32 74.16
N ALA A 266 -1.66 52.73 73.20
CA ALA A 266 -0.37 53.35 73.49
C ALA A 266 -0.53 54.71 74.19
N GLU A 267 -1.47 55.53 73.74
CA GLU A 267 -1.80 56.82 74.37
C GLU A 267 -2.37 56.65 75.77
N LEU A 268 -3.29 55.70 75.96
CA LEU A 268 -3.85 55.38 77.28
C LEU A 268 -2.77 54.87 78.23
N ARG A 269 -1.84 54.01 77.77
CA ARG A 269 -0.69 53.57 78.57
C ARG A 269 0.20 54.73 78.98
N LYS A 270 0.55 55.63 78.06
CA LYS A 270 1.36 56.82 78.35
C LYS A 270 0.70 57.70 79.41
N ARG A 271 -0.59 58.00 79.25
CA ARG A 271 -1.35 58.78 80.25
C ARG A 271 -1.41 58.08 81.61
N SER A 272 -1.60 56.77 81.62
CA SER A 272 -1.58 55.99 82.86
C SER A 272 -0.24 56.15 83.59
N THR A 273 0.89 56.12 82.87
CA THR A 273 2.21 56.32 83.49
C THR A 273 2.43 57.77 83.97
N GLU A 274 1.92 58.77 83.27
CA GLU A 274 2.00 60.19 83.69
C GLU A 274 1.17 60.44 84.96
N LEU A 275 -0.04 59.86 85.03
CA LEU A 275 -0.90 59.92 86.22
C LEU A 275 -0.26 59.22 87.42
N GLU A 276 0.35 58.06 87.20
CA GLU A 276 1.07 57.32 88.25
C GLU A 276 2.30 58.10 88.74
N GLN A 277 3.08 58.74 87.86
CA GLN A 277 4.20 59.58 88.30
C GLN A 277 3.72 60.80 89.11
N LEU A 278 2.62 61.42 88.68
CA LEU A 278 2.08 62.59 89.36
C LEU A 278 1.55 62.25 90.76
N SER A 279 0.93 61.07 90.95
CA SER A 279 0.39 60.65 92.25
C SER A 279 1.46 60.44 93.32
N HIS A 280 2.71 60.18 92.93
CA HIS A 280 3.86 60.04 93.83
C HIS A 280 4.64 61.35 94.05
N THR A 281 4.18 62.47 93.51
CA THR A 281 4.88 63.76 93.64
C THR A 281 4.56 64.44 94.98
N GLU A 282 5.58 64.83 95.75
CA GLU A 282 5.42 65.53 97.04
C GLU A 282 5.25 67.06 96.88
N ASP A 283 5.61 67.64 95.72
CA ASP A 283 5.42 69.07 95.40
C ASP A 283 3.95 69.37 95.05
N HIS A 284 3.25 69.97 96.00
CA HIS A 284 1.83 70.32 95.87
C HIS A 284 1.53 71.33 94.74
N ILE A 285 2.46 72.23 94.40
CA ILE A 285 2.24 73.22 93.34
C ILE A 285 2.39 72.54 91.98
N HIS A 286 3.44 71.74 91.80
CA HIS A 286 3.65 70.95 90.59
C HIS A 286 2.50 69.94 90.36
N PHE A 287 2.00 69.33 91.44
CA PHE A 287 0.82 68.46 91.40
C PHE A 287 -0.39 69.18 90.81
N LEU A 288 -0.77 70.34 91.37
CA LEU A 288 -1.95 71.08 90.94
C LEU A 288 -1.84 71.60 89.49
N GLN A 289 -0.67 72.10 89.10
CA GLN A 289 -0.43 72.60 87.73
C GLN A 289 -0.44 71.46 86.69
N SER A 290 0.19 70.33 86.99
CA SER A 290 0.26 69.19 86.07
C SER A 290 -1.06 68.42 86.02
N PHE A 291 -1.75 68.28 87.17
CA PHE A 291 -3.07 67.64 87.23
C PHE A 291 -4.06 68.38 86.35
N GLN A 292 -4.10 69.72 86.41
CA GLN A 292 -4.99 70.54 85.59
C GLN A 292 -4.71 70.40 84.08
N SER A 293 -3.44 70.19 83.71
CA SER A 293 -3.02 69.96 82.31
C SER A 293 -3.40 68.56 81.81
N ILE A 294 -3.30 67.54 82.67
CA ILE A 294 -3.66 66.15 82.35
C ILE A 294 -5.19 65.96 82.36
N SER A 295 -5.92 66.65 83.24
CA SER A 295 -7.38 66.53 83.39
C SER A 295 -8.19 67.30 82.34
N SER A 296 -7.60 68.31 81.69
CA SER A 296 -8.29 69.16 80.70
C SER A 296 -8.31 68.57 79.28
N ILE A 297 -7.46 67.58 79.02
CA ILE A 297 -7.55 66.76 77.81
C ILE A 297 -8.60 65.70 78.10
N SER A 298 -9.81 65.89 77.58
CA SER A 298 -10.86 64.88 77.68
C SER A 298 -10.30 63.54 77.20
N VAL A 299 -10.33 62.54 78.07
CA VAL A 299 -10.24 61.14 77.64
C VAL A 299 -11.45 60.96 76.75
N SER A 300 -11.22 61.07 75.44
CA SER A 300 -12.17 60.87 74.34
C SER A 300 -13.46 60.23 74.83
N SER A 301 -14.47 61.05 75.15
CA SER A 301 -15.77 60.56 75.54
C SER A 301 -16.30 59.69 74.40
N ASP A 302 -16.47 58.40 74.69
CA ASP A 302 -17.26 57.42 73.94
C ASP A 302 -16.87 57.19 72.48
N ILE A 303 -15.69 56.58 72.23
CA ILE A 303 -15.50 55.85 70.96
C ILE A 303 -16.40 54.61 71.02
N PRO A 304 -17.30 54.39 70.04
CA PRO A 304 -18.15 53.21 70.01
C PRO A 304 -17.32 51.93 70.06
N SER A 305 -17.70 50.99 70.95
CA SER A 305 -17.04 49.68 71.03
C SER A 305 -17.04 49.00 69.66
N ILE A 306 -15.88 48.56 69.18
CA ILE A 306 -15.78 47.80 67.93
C ILE A 306 -16.56 46.49 68.10
N VAL A 307 -17.67 46.36 67.37
CA VAL A 307 -18.46 45.13 67.34
C VAL A 307 -17.79 44.15 66.40
N VAL A 308 -17.21 43.09 66.95
CA VAL A 308 -16.63 41.99 66.17
C VAL A 308 -17.74 41.00 65.84
N HIS A 309 -18.15 40.93 64.58
CA HIS A 309 -19.12 39.92 64.13
C HIS A 309 -18.41 38.56 63.88
N PRO A 310 -18.91 37.45 64.45
CA PRO A 310 -18.38 36.11 64.17
C PRO A 310 -18.58 35.72 62.71
N LEU A 311 -17.53 35.14 62.12
CA LEU A 311 -17.39 34.95 60.68
C LEU A 311 -18.37 33.95 60.07
N GLN A 312 -19.19 34.39 59.11
CA GLN A 312 -19.83 33.56 58.10
C GLN A 312 -19.34 34.02 56.71
N TYR A 313 -18.18 33.53 56.27
CA TYR A 313 -17.50 34.11 55.11
C TYR A 313 -17.48 33.15 53.91
N PHE A 314 -17.83 33.70 52.74
CA PHE A 314 -17.81 33.12 51.39
C PHE A 314 -18.55 31.80 51.16
N GLY A 315 -19.20 31.21 52.18
CA GLY A 315 -20.02 30.01 52.05
C GLY A 315 -21.11 30.14 50.98
N ASP A 316 -21.74 31.31 50.90
CA ASP A 316 -22.75 31.63 49.89
C ASP A 316 -22.18 31.64 48.47
N VAL A 317 -20.93 32.08 48.29
CA VAL A 317 -20.25 32.03 46.98
C VAL A 317 -20.01 30.59 46.56
N SER A 318 -19.52 29.74 47.47
CA SER A 318 -19.30 28.31 47.19
C SER A 318 -20.62 27.59 46.88
N LYS A 319 -21.69 27.93 47.61
CA LYS A 319 -23.02 27.38 47.37
C LYS A 319 -23.54 27.78 45.99
N THR A 320 -23.45 29.06 45.63
CA THR A 320 -23.89 29.58 44.33
C THR A 320 -23.10 28.96 43.17
N VAL A 321 -21.78 28.78 43.32
CA VAL A 321 -20.96 28.09 42.31
C VAL A 321 -21.33 26.60 42.20
N SER A 322 -21.73 25.96 43.31
CA SER A 322 -22.19 24.57 43.29
C SER A 322 -23.53 24.42 42.56
N GLU A 323 -24.48 25.33 42.81
CA GLU A 323 -25.76 25.37 42.09
C GLU A 323 -25.57 25.63 40.58
N LEU A 324 -24.59 26.46 40.20
CA LEU A 324 -24.22 26.66 38.79
C LEU A 324 -23.68 25.36 38.17
N ARG A 325 -22.86 24.60 38.90
CA ARG A 325 -22.33 23.31 38.44
C ARG A 325 -23.47 22.33 38.11
N GLU A 326 -24.40 22.16 39.04
CA GLU A 326 -25.52 21.23 38.89
C GLU A 326 -26.38 21.58 37.67
N LYS A 327 -26.72 22.86 37.49
CA LYS A 327 -27.47 23.32 36.31
C LYS A 327 -26.73 23.07 35.00
N LEU A 328 -25.41 23.23 34.98
CA LEU A 328 -24.59 22.98 33.80
C LEU A 328 -24.52 21.48 33.48
N GLU A 329 -24.33 20.63 34.50
CA GLU A 329 -24.30 19.17 34.36
C GLU A 329 -25.63 18.63 33.83
N ASP A 330 -26.76 19.09 34.37
CA ASP A 330 -28.09 18.69 33.91
C ASP A 330 -28.35 19.10 32.46
N PHE A 331 -27.95 20.32 32.08
CA PHE A 331 -28.06 20.80 30.70
C PHE A 331 -27.24 19.95 29.74
N LEU A 332 -25.96 19.69 30.08
CA LEU A 332 -25.06 18.89 29.26
C LEU A 332 -25.57 17.46 29.08
N LYS A 333 -26.11 16.85 30.15
CA LYS A 333 -26.69 15.50 30.10
C LYS A 333 -27.88 15.42 29.14
N GLY A 334 -28.73 16.45 29.13
CA GLY A 334 -29.86 16.56 28.21
C GLY A 334 -29.41 16.63 26.75
N GLU A 335 -28.48 17.55 26.43
CA GLU A 335 -28.02 17.74 25.06
C GLU A 335 -27.16 16.57 24.54
N TRP A 336 -26.40 15.90 25.40
CA TRP A 336 -25.57 14.75 25.03
C TRP A 336 -26.38 13.62 24.38
N THR A 337 -27.59 13.37 24.89
CA THR A 337 -28.47 12.35 24.31
C THR A 337 -28.83 12.65 22.85
N LYS A 338 -29.04 13.92 22.49
CA LYS A 338 -29.35 14.33 21.12
C LYS A 338 -28.17 14.17 20.17
N ILE A 339 -26.97 14.49 20.65
CA ILE A 339 -25.72 14.30 19.89
C ILE A 339 -25.54 12.81 19.58
N SER A 340 -25.66 11.95 20.59
CA SER A 340 -25.50 10.50 20.42
C SER A 340 -26.52 9.85 19.46
N THR A 341 -27.73 10.39 19.35
CA THR A 341 -28.74 9.87 18.41
C THR A 341 -28.50 10.33 16.97
N THR A 342 -27.78 11.43 16.76
CA THR A 342 -27.52 12.02 15.43
C THR A 342 -26.39 11.29 14.68
N GLU A 343 -25.53 10.56 15.40
CA GLU A 343 -24.43 9.75 14.84
C GLU A 343 -24.88 8.48 14.12
N ASN A 344 -26.17 8.09 14.22
CA ASN A 344 -26.75 6.98 13.45
C ASN A 344 -26.99 7.41 11.99
N ILE A 345 -25.92 7.71 11.25
CA ILE A 345 -25.99 7.94 9.82
C ILE A 345 -26.16 6.59 9.12
N GLU A 346 -27.36 6.37 8.60
CA GLU A 346 -27.74 5.22 7.79
C GLU A 346 -26.86 5.10 6.53
N ASP A 347 -26.39 3.86 6.30
CA ASP A 347 -25.75 3.30 5.11
C ASP A 347 -25.01 4.26 4.15
N VAL A 348 -23.73 4.49 4.44
CA VAL A 348 -22.77 5.06 3.47
C VAL A 348 -22.57 4.13 2.25
N VAL A 349 -22.89 2.83 2.38
CA VAL A 349 -22.69 1.84 1.31
C VAL A 349 -23.88 0.87 1.29
N LEU A 350 -24.92 1.23 0.54
CA LEU A 350 -25.92 0.25 0.14
C LEU A 350 -25.31 -0.72 -0.88
N PRO A 351 -25.63 -2.03 -0.81
CA PRO A 351 -25.24 -2.97 -1.86
C PRO A 351 -25.79 -2.50 -3.21
N PRO A 352 -25.06 -2.74 -4.32
CA PRO A 352 -25.48 -2.28 -5.63
C PRO A 352 -26.85 -2.86 -5.96
N GLU A 353 -27.83 -1.97 -6.19
CA GLU A 353 -29.14 -2.40 -6.63
C GLU A 353 -29.02 -3.17 -7.96
N PRO A 354 -29.66 -4.34 -8.08
CA PRO A 354 -29.64 -5.12 -9.30
C PRO A 354 -30.29 -4.32 -10.44
N LYS A 355 -29.47 -3.93 -11.43
CA LYS A 355 -29.89 -3.09 -12.57
C LYS A 355 -30.63 -3.88 -13.66
N THR A 356 -30.68 -5.20 -13.54
CA THR A 356 -31.30 -6.09 -14.54
C THR A 356 -32.10 -7.20 -13.85
N ARG A 357 -33.17 -7.66 -14.50
CA ARG A 357 -34.05 -8.72 -13.99
C ARG A 357 -33.29 -10.03 -13.77
N GLU A 358 -32.26 -10.32 -14.56
CA GLU A 358 -31.41 -11.50 -14.36
C GLU A 358 -30.53 -11.42 -13.11
N GLN A 359 -30.15 -10.21 -12.66
CA GLN A 359 -29.40 -10.00 -11.41
C GLN A 359 -30.28 -10.09 -10.16
N LEU A 360 -31.60 -9.96 -10.30
CA LEU A 360 -32.60 -10.11 -9.23
C LEU A 360 -32.99 -11.56 -8.95
N LEU A 361 -32.74 -12.46 -9.90
CA LEU A 361 -33.20 -13.85 -9.88
C LEU A 361 -32.07 -14.86 -9.56
N GLN A 362 -30.85 -14.38 -9.30
CA GLN A 362 -29.72 -15.13 -8.73
C GLN A 362 -29.61 -14.80 -7.25
#